data_AF-A0A735D6I7-F1
#
_entry.id   AF-A0A735D6I7-F1
#
_cell.length_a   1.000
_cell.length_b   1.000
_cell.length_c   1.000
_cell.angle_alpha   90.00
_cell.angle_beta   90.00
_cell.angle_gamma   90.00
#
_symmetry.space_group_name_H-M   'P 1'
#
loop_
_entity.id
_entity.type
_entity.pdbx_description
1 polymer ?
#
loop_
_entity_poly.entity_id
_entity_poly.type
_entity_poly.pdbx_seq_one_letter_code
_entity_poly.pdbx_strand_id
1 'polypeptide(L)'
;MANLLDWNTLHHKVQAYLDPENGIDKPQKAFPILMVATLLNVSDEEAEDAITDGSMDRGVDAVYVDDRDGRNSIHIFQFKYADTFENTKKNFPSNEIDKLVSFFDDLLDLNKSLEKTCNPILWNKIKEIWAALEKSNPSIEVHFCGNTMEMQNGEKERANASLSKYKYFNVHHHSLDTIVNYFVERKNSVIDEQLQIVDKDYFDRTDGSIRGLICTVEASEIVRIITNPENPKEVRKEIFNDNVRVYLSRTNKINRRIIETALSDRSPLFWYLNNGITVTCDSFSYIKGKRAPLVELKNIQIVNGGQTSNALFEASLNSEERLEDVLILVRIIETKSQPVSLAIAESTNSQTPIKSRDLRSNDDIQK
;
A
#
# COMPACT_ATOMS: atom_id res chain seq x y z
N MET A 1 13.03 21.79 1.36
CA MET A 1 12.15 22.48 2.31
C MET A 1 10.76 22.30 1.78
N ALA A 2 10.03 21.42 2.44
CA ALA A 2 8.72 20.97 1.99
C ALA A 2 7.75 22.14 1.82
N ASN A 3 7.01 22.10 0.73
CA ASN A 3 6.05 23.13 0.36
C ASN A 3 4.61 22.66 0.59
N LEU A 4 3.64 23.51 0.30
CA LEU A 4 2.22 23.20 0.50
C LEU A 4 1.73 22.01 -0.35
N LEU A 5 2.33 21.80 -1.53
CA LEU A 5 2.02 20.66 -2.39
C LEU A 5 2.49 19.34 -1.75
N ASP A 6 3.67 19.34 -1.14
CA ASP A 6 4.22 18.17 -0.44
C ASP A 6 3.31 17.78 0.74
N TRP A 7 2.89 18.77 1.52
CA TRP A 7 1.93 18.55 2.61
C TRP A 7 0.58 18.05 2.11
N ASN A 8 0.02 18.65 1.05
CA ASN A 8 -1.25 18.20 0.46
C ASN A 8 -1.15 16.76 -0.05
N THR A 9 -0.01 16.38 -0.65
CA THR A 9 0.22 15.03 -1.18
C THR A 9 0.19 13.99 -0.06
N LEU A 10 0.93 14.23 1.03
CA LEU A 10 0.91 13.35 2.18
C LEU A 10 -0.46 13.37 2.87
N HIS A 11 -1.05 14.55 3.07
CA HIS A 11 -2.35 14.69 3.71
C HIS A 11 -3.41 13.87 2.98
N HIS A 12 -3.43 13.95 1.64
CA HIS A 12 -4.33 13.15 0.82
C HIS A 12 -4.13 11.64 1.01
N LYS A 13 -2.88 11.16 1.01
CA LYS A 13 -2.58 9.75 1.29
C LYS A 13 -3.05 9.32 2.69
N VAL A 14 -2.87 10.17 3.70
CA VAL A 14 -3.34 9.90 5.06
C VAL A 14 -4.87 9.83 5.13
N GLN A 15 -5.59 10.71 4.39
CA GLN A 15 -7.05 10.66 4.32
C GLN A 15 -7.58 9.34 3.73
N ALA A 16 -6.86 8.75 2.78
CA ALA A 16 -7.23 7.45 2.18
C ALA A 16 -7.13 6.28 3.17
N TYR A 17 -6.35 6.41 4.24
CA TYR A 17 -6.20 5.42 5.31
C TYR A 17 -7.22 5.61 6.45
N LEU A 18 -8.10 6.61 6.37
CA LEU A 18 -9.15 6.77 7.36
C LEU A 18 -10.18 5.65 7.22
N ASP A 19 -10.40 4.94 8.32
CA ASP A 19 -11.44 3.93 8.46
C ASP A 19 -12.15 4.10 9.81
N PRO A 20 -13.17 4.99 9.87
CA PRO A 20 -13.91 5.22 11.09
C PRO A 20 -14.65 3.97 11.61
N GLU A 21 -14.99 3.01 10.74
CA GLU A 21 -15.69 1.79 11.16
C GLU A 21 -14.76 0.88 11.99
N ASN A 22 -13.45 0.94 11.73
CA ASN A 22 -12.41 0.18 12.44
C ASN A 22 -11.63 1.03 13.46
N GLY A 23 -12.09 2.26 13.75
CA GLY A 23 -11.50 3.11 14.80
C GLY A 23 -10.29 3.95 14.36
N ILE A 24 -9.98 3.98 13.06
CA ILE A 24 -8.99 4.87 12.44
C ILE A 24 -9.71 6.14 11.98
N ASP A 25 -10.24 6.88 12.96
CA ASP A 25 -11.14 8.02 12.76
C ASP A 25 -10.41 9.37 12.58
N LYS A 26 -9.09 9.38 12.72
CA LYS A 26 -8.26 10.60 12.72
C LYS A 26 -6.98 10.44 11.92
N PRO A 27 -6.48 11.51 11.27
CA PRO A 27 -5.21 11.50 10.55
C PRO A 27 -4.02 11.02 11.39
N GLN A 28 -3.99 11.33 12.68
CA GLN A 28 -2.95 10.89 13.61
C GLN A 28 -2.89 9.37 13.79
N LYS A 29 -4.01 8.66 13.60
CA LYS A 29 -4.07 7.20 13.65
C LYS A 29 -3.76 6.56 12.29
N ALA A 30 -4.19 7.21 11.21
CA ALA A 30 -3.94 6.74 9.85
C ALA A 30 -2.47 6.92 9.42
N PHE A 31 -1.83 8.01 9.84
CA PHE A 31 -0.45 8.32 9.46
C PHE A 31 0.58 7.23 9.87
N PRO A 32 0.58 6.72 11.12
CA PRO A 32 1.42 5.60 11.51
C PRO A 32 1.31 4.38 10.58
N ILE A 33 0.09 3.95 10.26
CA ILE A 33 -0.17 2.78 9.42
C ILE A 33 0.39 2.99 8.02
N LEU A 34 0.07 4.13 7.39
CA LEU A 34 0.62 4.51 6.08
C LEU A 34 2.15 4.48 6.09
N MET A 35 2.77 5.01 7.13
CA MET A 35 4.23 5.10 7.21
C MET A 35 4.90 3.75 7.44
N VAL A 36 4.35 2.88 8.30
CA VAL A 36 4.86 1.51 8.49
C VAL A 36 4.74 0.72 7.18
N ALA A 37 3.57 0.74 6.54
CA ALA A 37 3.33 0.09 5.25
C ALA A 37 4.31 0.59 4.18
N THR A 38 4.51 1.91 4.09
CA THR A 38 5.40 2.53 3.10
C THR A 38 6.87 2.22 3.36
N LEU A 39 7.35 2.36 4.60
CA LEU A 39 8.78 2.22 4.90
C LEU A 39 9.24 0.76 4.91
N LEU A 40 8.39 -0.16 5.38
CA LEU A 40 8.73 -1.58 5.48
C LEU A 40 8.25 -2.42 4.31
N ASN A 41 7.46 -1.82 3.40
CA ASN A 41 6.82 -2.51 2.29
C ASN A 41 6.01 -3.73 2.75
N VAL A 42 5.18 -3.51 3.77
CA VAL A 42 4.28 -4.49 4.39
C VAL A 42 2.84 -4.18 4.04
N SER A 43 1.97 -5.15 4.31
CA SER A 43 0.52 -5.02 4.27
C SER A 43 0.00 -3.90 5.19
N ASP A 44 -1.14 -3.30 4.85
CA ASP A 44 -1.84 -2.38 5.76
C ASP A 44 -2.26 -3.09 7.05
N GLU A 45 -2.64 -4.37 6.99
CA GLU A 45 -2.97 -5.17 8.18
C GLU A 45 -1.72 -5.47 9.03
N GLU A 46 -0.59 -5.76 8.37
CA GLU A 46 0.69 -5.93 9.09
C GLU A 46 1.15 -4.61 9.72
N ALA A 47 0.90 -3.49 9.04
CA ALA A 47 1.21 -2.16 9.54
C ALA A 47 0.29 -1.78 10.71
N GLU A 48 -1.00 -2.15 10.67
CA GLU A 48 -1.95 -1.94 11.75
C GLU A 48 -1.60 -2.80 12.99
N ASP A 49 -1.23 -4.07 12.81
CA ASP A 49 -0.77 -4.95 13.89
C ASP A 49 0.53 -4.46 14.55
N ALA A 50 1.35 -3.71 13.81
CA ALA A 50 2.55 -3.11 14.35
C ALA A 50 2.27 -1.96 15.33
N ILE A 51 1.08 -1.34 15.29
CA ILE A 51 0.78 -0.14 16.09
C ILE A 51 0.65 -0.47 17.58
N THR A 52 1.38 0.27 18.40
CA THR A 52 1.40 0.18 19.87
C THR A 52 0.96 1.47 20.57
N ASP A 53 0.64 2.51 19.80
CA ASP A 53 0.20 3.84 20.25
C ASP A 53 -0.95 3.77 21.27
N GLY A 54 -0.85 4.57 22.32
CA GLY A 54 -1.84 4.64 23.38
C GLY A 54 -1.26 5.02 24.75
N SER A 55 -2.11 5.06 25.78
CA SER A 55 -1.64 5.37 27.14
C SER A 55 -0.55 4.38 27.56
N MET A 56 0.56 4.86 28.13
CA MET A 56 1.70 4.03 28.57
C MET A 56 2.42 3.31 27.40
N ASP A 57 2.46 3.90 26.21
CA ASP A 57 3.29 3.47 25.08
C ASP A 57 4.81 3.73 25.25
N ARG A 58 5.22 4.46 26.30
CA ARG A 58 6.62 4.85 26.54
C ARG A 58 7.26 5.59 25.34
N GLY A 59 6.46 6.23 24.49
CA GLY A 59 6.92 6.85 23.25
C GLY A 59 7.27 5.85 22.14
N VAL A 60 6.76 4.62 22.19
CA VAL A 60 6.86 3.64 21.11
C VAL A 60 5.49 3.46 20.47
N ASP A 61 5.34 4.00 19.28
CA ASP A 61 4.03 4.07 18.61
C ASP A 61 3.80 2.88 17.68
N ALA A 62 4.88 2.23 17.21
CA ALA A 62 4.80 0.96 16.51
C ALA A 62 6.07 0.11 16.65
N VAL A 63 5.92 -1.21 16.56
CA VAL A 63 7.00 -2.19 16.53
C VAL A 63 6.71 -3.25 15.46
N TYR A 64 7.69 -3.50 14.59
CA TYR A 64 7.64 -4.58 13.61
C TYR A 64 8.95 -5.37 13.60
N VAL A 65 8.87 -6.68 13.78
CA VAL A 65 10.03 -7.59 13.66
C VAL A 65 9.99 -8.22 12.27
N ASP A 66 10.94 -7.86 11.43
CA ASP A 66 11.05 -8.37 10.06
C ASP A 66 11.98 -9.59 10.01
N ASP A 67 11.36 -10.76 9.86
CA ASP A 67 12.04 -12.04 9.65
C ASP A 67 11.90 -12.59 8.22
N ARG A 68 11.39 -11.76 7.30
CA ARG A 68 11.22 -12.13 5.88
C ARG A 68 12.59 -12.27 5.22
N ASP A 69 12.70 -13.24 4.33
CA ASP A 69 13.91 -13.48 3.53
C ASP A 69 15.17 -13.75 4.37
N GLY A 70 15.00 -14.25 5.60
CA GLY A 70 16.10 -14.52 6.54
C GLY A 70 16.66 -13.26 7.22
N ARG A 71 15.96 -12.12 7.14
CA ARG A 71 16.28 -10.92 7.92
C ARG A 71 16.01 -11.15 9.41
N ASN A 72 16.56 -10.27 10.23
CA ASN A 72 16.26 -10.17 11.65
C ASN A 72 16.39 -8.70 12.07
N SER A 73 15.53 -7.86 11.51
CA SER A 73 15.53 -6.43 11.81
C SER A 73 14.31 -6.07 12.67
N ILE A 74 14.58 -5.38 13.77
CA ILE A 74 13.59 -4.93 14.75
C ILE A 74 13.36 -3.46 14.49
N HIS A 75 12.20 -3.12 13.92
CA HIS A 75 11.82 -1.75 13.61
C HIS A 75 10.97 -1.17 14.74
N ILE A 76 11.37 -0.02 15.26
CA ILE A 76 10.67 0.70 16.34
C ILE A 76 10.40 2.12 15.85
N PHE A 77 9.16 2.57 15.97
CA PHE A 77 8.71 3.84 15.41
C PHE A 77 8.19 4.81 16.48
N GLN A 78 8.42 6.09 16.23
CA GLN A 78 7.80 7.21 16.92
C GLN A 78 7.31 8.21 15.87
N PHE A 79 6.03 8.55 15.91
CA PHE A 79 5.31 9.29 14.88
C PHE A 79 4.89 10.68 15.35
N LYS A 80 5.04 11.67 14.46
CA LYS A 80 4.47 13.00 14.67
C LYS A 80 3.73 13.51 13.47
N TYR A 81 2.40 13.61 13.60
CA TYR A 81 1.55 14.20 12.57
C TYR A 81 1.10 15.62 12.95
N ALA A 82 1.30 16.55 12.01
CA ALA A 82 0.87 17.94 12.03
C ALA A 82 -0.34 18.10 11.09
N ASP A 83 -1.51 18.36 11.68
CA ASP A 83 -2.78 18.51 10.96
C ASP A 83 -2.89 19.78 10.11
N THR A 84 -1.96 20.72 10.28
CA THR A 84 -1.95 21.98 9.53
C THR A 84 -0.58 22.22 8.93
N PHE A 85 -0.56 22.82 7.74
CA PHE A 85 0.69 23.18 7.07
C PHE A 85 1.58 24.08 7.92
N GLU A 86 1.02 25.00 8.73
CA GLU A 86 1.84 25.83 9.61
C GLU A 86 2.56 25.03 10.71
N ASN A 87 1.95 23.94 11.18
CA ASN A 87 2.57 23.08 12.19
C ASN A 87 3.69 22.19 11.62
N THR A 88 3.78 22.00 10.30
CA THR A 88 4.89 21.24 9.68
C THR A 88 6.22 21.99 9.79
N LYS A 89 6.18 23.31 9.98
CA LYS A 89 7.37 24.17 10.16
C LYS A 89 8.01 24.03 11.55
N LYS A 90 7.41 23.24 12.45
CA LYS A 90 8.01 22.89 13.74
C LYS A 90 9.00 21.75 13.53
N ASN A 91 10.06 21.69 14.33
CA ASN A 91 10.95 20.53 14.37
C ASN A 91 10.26 19.33 15.00
N PHE A 92 10.78 18.13 14.74
CA PHE A 92 10.38 16.94 15.48
C PHE A 92 10.63 17.16 17.00
N PRO A 93 9.67 16.87 17.89
CA PRO A 93 9.79 17.30 19.29
C PRO A 93 10.85 16.50 20.07
N SER A 94 11.80 17.20 20.71
CA SER A 94 12.88 16.57 21.49
C SER A 94 12.39 15.71 22.66
N ASN A 95 11.23 16.03 23.23
CA ASN A 95 10.65 15.27 24.34
C ASN A 95 10.18 13.87 23.92
N GLU A 96 9.88 13.64 22.63
CA GLU A 96 9.55 12.29 22.13
C GLU A 96 10.81 11.43 22.01
N ILE A 97 11.95 12.06 21.69
CA ILE A 97 13.27 11.40 21.65
C ILE A 97 13.66 10.93 23.05
N ASP A 98 13.43 11.76 24.08
CA ASP A 98 13.73 11.43 25.48
C ASP A 98 12.97 10.19 25.98
N LYS A 99 11.69 10.08 25.65
CA LYS A 99 10.86 8.92 26.03
C LYS A 99 11.42 7.63 25.44
N LEU A 100 11.74 7.66 24.15
CA LEU A 100 12.20 6.50 23.40
C LEU A 100 13.62 6.09 23.81
N VAL A 101 14.50 7.06 24.12
CA VAL A 101 15.80 6.79 24.77
C VAL A 101 15.63 6.08 26.12
N SER A 102 14.74 6.58 26.98
CA SER A 102 14.47 5.95 28.28
C SER A 102 13.88 4.54 28.13
N PHE A 103 13.04 4.30 27.12
CA PHE A 103 12.51 2.98 26.81
C PHE A 103 13.62 2.01 26.43
N PHE A 104 14.61 2.44 25.64
CA PHE A 104 15.71 1.58 25.21
C PHE A 104 16.63 1.14 26.34
N ASP A 105 16.88 2.00 27.32
CA ASP A 105 17.64 1.61 28.51
C ASP A 105 16.96 0.42 29.22
N ASP A 106 15.64 0.49 29.44
CA ASP A 106 14.86 -0.59 30.05
C ASP A 106 14.79 -1.84 29.15
N LEU A 107 14.62 -1.66 27.84
CA LEU A 107 14.47 -2.75 26.87
C LEU A 107 15.75 -3.59 26.77
N LEU A 108 16.90 -2.93 26.63
CA LEU A 108 18.19 -3.59 26.44
C LEU A 108 18.72 -4.22 27.73
N ASP A 109 18.34 -3.69 28.89
CA ASP A 109 18.64 -4.30 30.21
C ASP A 109 17.70 -5.46 30.56
N LEU A 110 16.80 -5.87 29.64
CA LEU A 110 15.78 -6.91 29.85
C LEU A 110 14.93 -6.65 31.11
N ASN A 111 14.61 -5.38 31.36
CA ASN A 111 13.94 -4.96 32.59
C ASN A 111 12.48 -5.41 32.61
N LYS A 112 12.17 -6.44 33.42
CA LYS A 112 10.81 -6.99 33.56
C LYS A 112 9.80 -6.01 34.17
N SER A 113 10.22 -4.89 34.76
CA SER A 113 9.25 -3.87 35.20
C SER A 113 8.49 -3.25 34.02
N LEU A 114 8.97 -3.41 32.78
CA LEU A 114 8.26 -2.99 31.58
C LEU A 114 6.83 -3.53 31.53
N GLU A 115 6.59 -4.78 31.94
CA GLU A 115 5.24 -5.38 32.02
C GLU A 115 4.21 -4.52 32.78
N LYS A 116 4.65 -3.80 33.81
CA LYS A 116 3.78 -2.96 34.66
C LYS A 116 3.77 -1.50 34.25
N THR A 117 4.70 -1.08 33.39
CA THR A 117 4.92 0.33 33.03
C THR A 117 4.57 0.64 31.59
N CYS A 118 4.32 -0.39 30.76
CA CYS A 118 3.85 -0.25 29.39
C CYS A 118 2.44 -0.81 29.21
N ASN A 119 1.78 -0.40 28.14
CA ASN A 119 0.49 -0.96 27.76
C ASN A 119 0.62 -2.44 27.31
N PRO A 120 -0.46 -3.24 27.36
CA PRO A 120 -0.40 -4.65 27.02
C PRO A 120 0.02 -4.95 25.57
N ILE A 121 -0.28 -4.04 24.63
CA ILE A 121 0.05 -4.19 23.21
C ILE A 121 1.57 -4.10 23.05
N LEU A 122 2.17 -3.02 23.59
CA LEU A 122 3.61 -2.82 23.61
C LEU A 122 4.32 -3.95 24.38
N TRP A 123 3.76 -4.44 25.49
CA TRP A 123 4.34 -5.56 26.22
C TRP A 123 4.46 -6.83 25.37
N ASN A 124 3.46 -7.12 24.53
CA ASN A 124 3.52 -8.24 23.61
C ASN A 124 4.65 -8.05 22.60
N LYS A 125 4.78 -6.86 22.01
CA LYS A 125 5.86 -6.54 21.07
C LYS A 125 7.25 -6.55 21.74
N ILE A 126 7.39 -6.14 23.00
CA ILE A 126 8.66 -6.25 23.75
C ILE A 126 9.13 -7.70 23.85
N LYS A 127 8.22 -8.65 24.10
CA LYS A 127 8.58 -10.08 24.12
C LYS A 127 9.05 -10.57 22.74
N GLU A 128 8.41 -10.11 21.67
CA GLU A 128 8.85 -10.40 20.29
C GLU A 128 10.24 -9.82 20.01
N ILE A 129 10.49 -8.58 20.45
CA ILE A 129 11.81 -7.95 20.37
C ILE A 129 12.85 -8.81 21.09
N TRP A 130 12.63 -9.16 22.36
CA TRP A 130 13.59 -9.97 23.12
C TRP A 130 13.85 -11.33 22.47
N ALA A 131 12.82 -11.99 21.93
CA ALA A 131 13.01 -13.22 21.17
C ALA A 131 13.83 -13.02 19.89
N ALA A 132 13.68 -11.88 19.20
CA ALA A 132 14.45 -11.53 18.01
C ALA A 132 15.92 -11.20 18.33
N LEU A 133 16.18 -10.57 19.49
CA LEU A 133 17.54 -10.28 19.98
C LEU A 133 18.34 -11.56 20.29
N GLU A 134 17.67 -12.68 20.63
CA GLU A 134 18.32 -13.98 20.84
C GLU A 134 18.69 -14.71 19.53
N LYS A 135 18.09 -14.32 18.39
CA LYS A 135 18.39 -14.90 17.08
C LYS A 135 19.74 -14.39 16.53
N SER A 136 20.25 -15.00 15.46
CA SER A 136 21.49 -14.55 14.81
C SER A 136 21.33 -13.17 14.14
N ASN A 137 22.38 -12.35 14.20
CA ASN A 137 22.49 -11.05 13.50
C ASN A 137 21.30 -10.08 13.65
N PRO A 138 20.81 -9.82 14.87
CA PRO A 138 19.75 -8.83 15.10
C PRO A 138 20.23 -7.41 14.77
N SER A 139 19.42 -6.66 14.03
CA SER A 139 19.59 -5.21 13.83
C SER A 139 18.43 -4.46 14.44
N ILE A 140 18.68 -3.33 15.11
CA ILE A 140 17.63 -2.46 15.64
C ILE A 140 17.53 -1.21 14.75
N GLU A 141 16.38 -1.01 14.13
CA GLU A 141 16.10 0.11 13.25
C GLU A 141 15.12 1.06 13.94
N VAL A 142 15.55 2.27 14.27
CA VAL A 142 14.74 3.25 15.00
C VAL A 142 14.30 4.36 14.07
N HIS A 143 12.99 4.57 13.97
CA HIS A 143 12.39 5.47 12.99
C HIS A 143 11.64 6.60 13.70
N PHE A 144 12.14 7.83 13.54
CA PHE A 144 11.42 9.04 13.92
C PHE A 144 10.74 9.60 12.68
N CYS A 145 9.43 9.46 12.60
CA CYS A 145 8.65 9.74 11.41
C CYS A 145 7.70 10.90 11.64
N GLY A 146 7.90 12.02 10.97
CA GLY A 146 6.97 13.14 11.08
C GLY A 146 6.85 13.96 9.82
N ASN A 147 5.65 14.48 9.58
CA ASN A 147 5.43 15.48 8.53
C ASN A 147 5.89 16.89 8.98
N THR A 148 6.92 16.93 9.82
CA THR A 148 7.52 18.11 10.42
C THR A 148 8.89 18.41 9.77
N MET A 149 9.51 19.51 10.17
CA MET A 149 10.93 19.75 9.88
C MET A 149 11.81 18.72 10.61
N GLU A 150 13.08 18.68 10.23
CA GLU A 150 14.08 17.84 10.87
C GLU A 150 14.17 18.04 12.37
N MET A 151 14.74 17.05 13.06
CA MET A 151 15.14 17.21 14.46
C MET A 151 16.05 18.43 14.63
N GLN A 152 16.07 19.01 15.83
CA GLN A 152 17.05 20.04 16.14
C GLN A 152 18.47 19.46 16.07
N ASN A 153 19.45 20.30 15.72
CA ASN A 153 20.84 19.89 15.63
C ASN A 153 21.31 19.24 16.96
N GLY A 154 21.96 18.08 16.87
CA GLY A 154 22.45 17.34 18.04
C GLY A 154 21.49 16.28 18.59
N GLU A 155 20.20 16.35 18.26
CA GLU A 155 19.20 15.40 18.76
C GLU A 155 19.35 14.00 18.17
N LYS A 156 19.69 13.93 16.88
CA LYS A 156 19.96 12.65 16.21
C LYS A 156 21.22 12.00 16.79
N GLU A 157 22.26 12.78 17.04
CA GLU A 157 23.49 12.34 17.68
C GLU A 157 23.23 11.84 19.10
N ARG A 158 22.36 12.51 19.85
CA ARG A 158 21.92 12.12 21.20
C ARG A 158 21.16 10.79 21.20
N ALA A 159 20.23 10.60 20.27
CA ALA A 159 19.53 9.32 20.09
C ALA A 159 20.51 8.20 19.74
N ASN A 160 21.42 8.45 18.79
CA ASN A 160 22.47 7.50 18.41
C ASN A 160 23.38 7.12 19.58
N ALA A 161 23.81 8.09 20.40
CA ALA A 161 24.66 7.84 21.55
C ALA A 161 23.99 6.91 22.58
N SER A 162 22.68 7.04 22.77
CA SER A 162 21.93 6.22 23.74
C SER A 162 21.83 4.75 23.29
N LEU A 163 21.71 4.53 21.98
CA LEU A 163 21.65 3.20 21.38
C LEU A 163 23.02 2.55 21.18
N SER A 164 24.11 3.31 21.34
CA SER A 164 25.50 2.84 21.13
C SER A 164 25.91 1.63 21.98
N LYS A 165 25.16 1.32 23.05
CA LYS A 165 25.33 0.10 23.85
C LYS A 165 25.05 -1.17 23.03
N TYR A 166 24.23 -1.07 21.98
CA TYR A 166 23.91 -2.18 21.09
C TYR A 166 24.81 -2.16 19.85
N LYS A 167 25.23 -3.34 19.39
CA LYS A 167 26.26 -3.44 18.34
C LYS A 167 25.75 -3.05 16.94
N TYR A 168 24.47 -3.31 16.66
CA TYR A 168 23.88 -3.10 15.34
C TYR A 168 22.56 -2.36 15.51
N PHE A 169 22.63 -1.03 15.41
CA PHE A 169 21.47 -0.17 15.40
C PHE A 169 21.64 0.93 14.36
N ASN A 170 20.51 1.43 13.86
CA ASN A 170 20.46 2.60 13.00
C ASN A 170 19.32 3.52 13.44
N VAL A 171 19.59 4.84 13.43
CA VAL A 171 18.56 5.85 13.68
C VAL A 171 18.23 6.59 12.40
N HIS A 172 16.98 6.46 11.99
CA HIS A 172 16.39 7.08 10.82
C HIS A 172 15.49 8.23 11.24
N HIS A 173 15.58 9.34 10.52
CA HIS A 173 14.67 10.46 10.66
C HIS A 173 13.99 10.71 9.32
N HIS A 174 12.66 10.71 9.32
CA HIS A 174 11.82 10.89 8.14
C HIS A 174 11.03 12.19 8.31
N SER A 175 11.52 13.28 7.71
CA SER A 175 10.83 14.57 7.58
C SER A 175 9.80 14.55 6.45
N LEU A 176 8.96 15.58 6.36
CA LEU A 176 8.01 15.73 5.25
C LEU A 176 8.68 15.62 3.86
N ASP A 177 9.85 16.26 3.69
CA ASP A 177 10.63 16.19 2.45
C ASP A 177 11.00 14.74 2.10
N THR A 178 11.54 13.98 3.07
CA THR A 178 11.92 12.58 2.85
C THR A 178 10.71 11.66 2.64
N ILE A 179 9.61 11.91 3.34
CA ILE A 179 8.37 11.12 3.21
C ILE A 179 7.82 11.23 1.80
N VAL A 180 7.75 12.45 1.26
CA VAL A 180 7.28 12.66 -0.11
C VAL A 180 8.24 12.04 -1.11
N ASN A 181 9.55 12.11 -0.87
CA ASN A 181 10.52 11.41 -1.73
C ASN A 181 10.28 9.90 -1.75
N TYR A 182 9.94 9.23 -0.64
CA TYR A 182 9.60 7.80 -0.71
C TYR A 182 8.39 7.52 -1.61
N PHE A 183 7.40 8.43 -1.64
CA PHE A 183 6.26 8.30 -2.53
C PHE A 183 6.64 8.53 -4.01
N VAL A 184 7.61 9.40 -4.27
CA VAL A 184 8.11 9.70 -5.62
C VAL A 184 9.08 8.62 -6.10
N GLU A 185 10.01 8.17 -5.26
CA GLU A 185 11.02 7.16 -5.59
C GLU A 185 10.40 5.78 -5.81
N ARG A 186 9.29 5.45 -5.14
CA ARG A 186 8.48 4.27 -5.51
C ARG A 186 7.89 4.36 -6.93
N LYS A 187 7.81 5.53 -7.57
CA LYS A 187 7.40 5.67 -8.98
C LYS A 187 8.50 5.32 -9.99
N ASN A 188 9.71 4.94 -9.57
CA ASN A 188 10.82 4.73 -10.51
C ASN A 188 10.76 3.43 -11.34
N SER A 189 9.81 2.53 -11.06
CA SER A 189 9.62 1.35 -11.90
C SER A 189 8.78 1.75 -13.11
N VAL A 190 9.42 2.21 -14.19
CA VAL A 190 8.76 2.38 -15.48
C VAL A 190 8.39 0.99 -15.99
N ILE A 191 7.09 0.76 -16.16
CA ILE A 191 6.57 -0.52 -16.64
C ILE A 191 6.07 -0.36 -18.06
N ASP A 192 6.85 -0.85 -19.02
CA ASP A 192 6.42 -0.92 -20.41
C ASP A 192 5.89 -2.32 -20.69
N GLU A 193 4.67 -2.42 -21.22
CA GLU A 193 3.99 -3.68 -21.47
C GLU A 193 3.25 -3.64 -22.80
N GLN A 194 2.80 -4.82 -23.22
CA GLN A 194 1.88 -4.97 -24.33
C GLN A 194 0.61 -5.65 -23.84
N LEU A 195 -0.54 -5.36 -24.45
CA LEU A 195 -1.80 -6.06 -24.20
C LEU A 195 -2.40 -6.51 -25.52
N GLN A 196 -2.68 -7.81 -25.63
CA GLN A 196 -3.37 -8.38 -26.76
C GLN A 196 -4.89 -8.20 -26.59
N ILE A 197 -5.52 -7.39 -27.46
CA ILE A 197 -6.97 -7.22 -27.49
C ILE A 197 -7.62 -8.43 -28.16
N VAL A 198 -8.81 -8.80 -27.70
CA VAL A 198 -9.68 -9.80 -28.31
C VAL A 198 -10.57 -9.15 -29.37
N ASP A 199 -10.55 -9.72 -30.58
CA ASP A 199 -11.38 -9.34 -31.72
C ASP A 199 -11.36 -7.83 -32.08
N LYS A 200 -12.44 -7.31 -32.69
CA LYS A 200 -12.62 -5.90 -33.05
C LYS A 200 -13.42 -5.11 -32.01
N ASP A 201 -13.64 -5.68 -30.83
CA ASP A 201 -14.48 -5.11 -29.77
C ASP A 201 -13.69 -4.11 -28.92
N TYR A 202 -13.23 -3.05 -29.57
CA TYR A 202 -12.54 -1.94 -28.91
C TYR A 202 -13.12 -0.59 -29.33
N PHE A 203 -13.10 0.36 -28.38
CA PHE A 203 -13.60 1.71 -28.55
C PHE A 203 -12.52 2.72 -28.16
N ASP A 204 -12.06 3.50 -29.14
CA ASP A 204 -11.08 4.57 -28.97
C ASP A 204 -11.80 5.91 -28.86
N ARG A 205 -11.44 6.68 -27.84
CA ARG A 205 -11.94 8.01 -27.57
C ARG A 205 -10.78 8.96 -27.32
N THR A 206 -10.85 10.17 -27.87
CA THR A 206 -9.83 11.20 -27.67
C THR A 206 -10.53 12.53 -27.35
N ASP A 207 -10.22 13.12 -26.20
CA ASP A 207 -10.76 14.41 -25.76
C ASP A 207 -9.59 15.30 -25.28
N GLY A 208 -9.22 16.31 -26.08
CA GLY A 208 -8.11 17.21 -25.75
C GLY A 208 -6.78 16.45 -25.65
N SER A 209 -6.15 16.47 -24.47
CA SER A 209 -4.87 15.80 -24.19
C SER A 209 -5.02 14.40 -23.58
N ILE A 210 -6.25 13.88 -23.46
CA ILE A 210 -6.53 12.57 -22.87
C ILE A 210 -7.04 11.64 -23.96
N ARG A 211 -6.51 10.42 -24.00
CA ARG A 211 -7.02 9.33 -24.86
C ARG A 211 -7.48 8.17 -23.99
N GLY A 212 -8.58 7.56 -24.38
CA GLY A 212 -9.14 6.37 -23.75
C GLY A 212 -9.29 5.25 -24.77
N LEU A 213 -8.98 4.03 -24.37
CA LEU A 213 -9.26 2.82 -25.13
C LEU A 213 -10.00 1.85 -24.22
N ILE A 214 -11.24 1.52 -24.57
CA ILE A 214 -12.00 0.46 -23.92
C ILE A 214 -11.87 -0.78 -24.80
N CYS A 215 -11.47 -1.91 -24.23
CA CYS A 215 -11.24 -3.14 -24.97
C CYS A 215 -11.50 -4.36 -24.11
N THR A 216 -11.64 -5.51 -24.76
CA THR A 216 -11.66 -6.81 -24.10
C THR A 216 -10.30 -7.49 -24.23
N VAL A 217 -9.81 -8.08 -23.14
CA VAL A 217 -8.59 -8.90 -23.12
C VAL A 217 -8.86 -10.24 -22.45
N GLU A 218 -8.03 -11.24 -22.73
CA GLU A 218 -8.01 -12.49 -21.97
C GLU A 218 -7.41 -12.29 -20.58
N ALA A 219 -7.86 -13.06 -19.59
CA ALA A 219 -7.34 -12.97 -18.23
C ALA A 219 -5.87 -13.36 -18.13
N SER A 220 -5.41 -14.26 -19.00
CA SER A 220 -4.00 -14.63 -19.17
C SER A 220 -3.11 -13.41 -19.40
N GLU A 221 -3.55 -12.44 -20.20
CA GLU A 221 -2.80 -11.19 -20.47
C GLU A 221 -2.67 -10.34 -19.21
N ILE A 222 -3.73 -10.25 -18.40
CA ILE A 222 -3.67 -9.54 -17.11
C ILE A 222 -2.72 -10.23 -16.16
N VAL A 223 -2.81 -11.56 -16.03
CA VAL A 223 -1.91 -12.35 -15.18
C VAL A 223 -0.46 -12.14 -15.62
N ARG A 224 -0.19 -12.17 -16.93
CA ARG A 224 1.15 -11.96 -17.50
C ARG A 224 1.74 -10.62 -17.07
N ILE A 225 1.02 -9.51 -17.25
CA ILE A 225 1.57 -8.17 -16.96
C ILE A 225 1.77 -7.91 -15.46
N ILE A 226 1.03 -8.60 -14.58
CA ILE A 226 1.15 -8.44 -13.13
C ILE A 226 2.08 -9.47 -12.48
N THR A 227 2.57 -10.46 -13.22
CA THR A 227 3.50 -11.47 -12.68
C THR A 227 4.88 -10.85 -12.51
N ASN A 228 5.55 -11.10 -11.38
CA ASN A 228 6.91 -10.62 -11.16
C ASN A 228 7.89 -11.35 -12.13
N PRO A 229 8.64 -10.63 -12.97
CA PRO A 229 9.59 -11.23 -13.91
C PRO A 229 10.69 -12.07 -13.24
N GLU A 230 11.06 -11.75 -11.99
CA GLU A 230 12.10 -12.45 -11.24
C GLU A 230 11.53 -13.65 -10.44
N ASN A 231 10.27 -13.58 -10.05
CA ASN A 231 9.59 -14.66 -9.31
C ASN A 231 8.15 -14.87 -9.83
N PRO A 232 7.91 -15.87 -10.69
CA PRO A 232 6.58 -16.16 -11.24
C PRO A 232 5.50 -16.52 -10.21
N LYS A 233 5.88 -16.78 -8.95
CA LYS A 233 4.94 -17.05 -7.85
C LYS A 233 4.49 -15.79 -7.12
N GLU A 234 5.01 -14.63 -7.51
CA GLU A 234 4.71 -13.34 -6.90
C GLU A 234 4.11 -12.36 -7.88
N VAL A 235 3.30 -11.44 -7.35
CA VAL A 235 2.75 -10.31 -8.09
C VAL A 235 3.77 -9.18 -8.10
N ARG A 236 3.98 -8.59 -9.28
CA ARG A 236 4.72 -7.34 -9.51
C ARG A 236 3.97 -6.17 -8.88
N LYS A 237 4.32 -5.83 -7.63
CA LYS A 237 3.59 -4.82 -6.82
C LYS A 237 3.63 -3.43 -7.46
N GLU A 238 4.69 -3.12 -8.20
CA GLU A 238 4.97 -1.82 -8.78
C GLU A 238 3.93 -1.39 -9.82
N ILE A 239 3.22 -2.34 -10.43
CA ILE A 239 2.14 -2.04 -11.39
C ILE A 239 0.88 -1.50 -10.70
N PHE A 240 0.81 -1.56 -9.37
CA PHE A 240 -0.31 -1.07 -8.56
C PHE A 240 0.05 0.16 -7.72
N ASN A 241 1.19 0.81 -7.93
CA ASN A 241 1.64 1.92 -7.08
C ASN A 241 0.69 3.12 -7.06
N ASP A 242 0.02 3.40 -8.19
CA ASP A 242 -1.01 4.45 -8.28
C ASP A 242 -2.42 3.96 -7.90
N ASN A 243 -2.57 2.69 -7.48
CA ASN A 243 -3.82 2.17 -6.95
C ASN A 243 -3.98 2.60 -5.49
N VAL A 244 -5.03 3.35 -5.16
CA VAL A 244 -5.27 3.80 -3.78
C VAL A 244 -5.84 2.71 -2.86
N ARG A 245 -6.12 1.52 -3.42
CA ARG A 245 -6.79 0.42 -2.74
C ARG A 245 -5.89 -0.82 -2.65
N VAL A 246 -4.56 -0.65 -2.66
CA VAL A 246 -3.59 -1.76 -2.65
C VAL A 246 -3.95 -2.73 -1.53
N TYR A 247 -4.56 -3.82 -1.96
CA TYR A 247 -5.20 -4.80 -1.11
C TYR A 247 -4.14 -5.83 -0.74
N LEU A 248 -3.65 -5.76 0.49
CA LEU A 248 -2.97 -6.88 1.13
C LEU A 248 -3.90 -7.41 2.22
N SER A 249 -4.74 -8.39 1.86
CA SER A 249 -5.01 -9.50 2.77
C SER A 249 -5.48 -10.77 2.10
N ARG A 250 -4.76 -11.83 2.44
CA ARG A 250 -5.12 -13.21 2.19
C ARG A 250 -6.51 -13.45 2.80
N THR A 251 -7.43 -13.99 2.01
CA THR A 251 -8.78 -14.45 2.38
C THR A 251 -9.87 -13.39 2.62
N ASN A 252 -10.31 -12.69 1.57
CA ASN A 252 -11.64 -12.08 1.56
C ASN A 252 -12.66 -12.93 0.76
N LYS A 253 -13.93 -12.97 1.21
CA LYS A 253 -15.02 -13.71 0.55
C LYS A 253 -15.26 -13.25 -0.90
N ILE A 254 -14.88 -12.01 -1.23
CA ILE A 254 -14.98 -11.42 -2.57
C ILE A 254 -13.97 -12.08 -3.52
N ASN A 255 -12.69 -12.20 -3.13
CA ASN A 255 -11.67 -12.87 -3.95
C ASN A 255 -12.07 -14.30 -4.25
N ARG A 256 -12.65 -15.01 -3.27
CA ARG A 256 -13.15 -16.36 -3.45
C ARG A 256 -14.22 -16.45 -4.55
N ARG A 257 -15.17 -15.51 -4.60
CA ARG A 257 -16.21 -15.48 -5.66
C ARG A 257 -15.63 -15.17 -7.04
N ILE A 258 -14.64 -14.30 -7.12
CA ILE A 258 -13.96 -13.97 -8.38
C ILE A 258 -13.23 -15.21 -8.89
N ILE A 259 -12.46 -15.87 -8.03
CA ILE A 259 -11.76 -17.14 -8.33
C ILE A 259 -12.76 -18.24 -8.74
N GLU A 260 -13.84 -18.43 -7.96
CA GLU A 260 -14.90 -19.39 -8.26
C GLU A 260 -15.55 -19.11 -9.63
N THR A 261 -15.78 -17.84 -9.98
CA THR A 261 -16.36 -17.48 -11.28
C THR A 261 -15.37 -17.75 -12.41
N ALA A 262 -14.09 -17.42 -12.23
CA ALA A 262 -13.04 -17.66 -13.23
C ALA A 262 -12.77 -19.15 -13.48
N LEU A 263 -12.85 -19.99 -12.45
CA LEU A 263 -12.47 -21.41 -12.52
C LEU A 263 -13.63 -22.39 -12.69
N SER A 264 -14.88 -21.91 -12.78
CA SER A 264 -16.09 -22.73 -12.97
C SER A 264 -16.70 -22.58 -14.36
N ASP A 265 -17.74 -23.35 -14.65
CA ASP A 265 -18.54 -23.25 -15.89
C ASP A 265 -19.22 -21.88 -16.09
N ARG A 266 -19.12 -20.98 -15.10
CA ARG A 266 -19.57 -19.60 -15.18
C ARG A 266 -18.52 -18.64 -15.75
N SER A 267 -17.33 -19.12 -16.11
CA SER A 267 -16.25 -18.30 -16.68
C SER A 267 -16.67 -17.45 -17.90
N PRO A 268 -17.59 -17.87 -18.80
CA PRO A 268 -18.04 -17.01 -19.90
C PRO A 268 -18.82 -15.78 -19.43
N LEU A 269 -19.32 -15.79 -18.19
CA LEU A 269 -20.03 -14.66 -17.59
C LEU A 269 -19.07 -13.67 -16.91
N PHE A 270 -17.77 -13.97 -16.82
CA PHE A 270 -16.81 -13.19 -16.03
C PHE A 270 -16.75 -11.73 -16.48
N TRP A 271 -16.76 -11.48 -17.79
CA TRP A 271 -16.77 -10.13 -18.37
C TRP A 271 -17.96 -9.28 -17.87
N TYR A 272 -19.11 -9.90 -17.65
CA TYR A 272 -20.35 -9.23 -17.22
C TYR A 272 -20.47 -9.10 -15.70
N LEU A 273 -19.84 -10.02 -14.95
CA LEU A 273 -19.98 -10.09 -13.49
C LEU A 273 -18.92 -9.25 -12.75
N ASN A 274 -17.88 -8.79 -13.43
CA ASN A 274 -16.80 -7.98 -12.86
C ASN A 274 -16.82 -6.56 -13.43
N ASN A 275 -16.39 -5.59 -12.62
CA ASN A 275 -16.33 -4.18 -13.02
C ASN A 275 -15.21 -3.85 -14.04
N GLY A 276 -14.39 -4.85 -14.39
CA GLY A 276 -13.22 -4.69 -15.26
C GLY A 276 -11.99 -4.15 -14.55
N ILE A 277 -11.02 -3.73 -15.35
CA ILE A 277 -9.73 -3.18 -14.90
C ILE A 277 -9.53 -1.82 -15.58
N THR A 278 -9.15 -0.81 -14.80
CA THR A 278 -8.74 0.48 -15.37
C THR A 278 -7.23 0.64 -15.21
N VAL A 279 -6.57 0.94 -16.31
CA VAL A 279 -5.13 1.19 -16.38
C VAL A 279 -4.86 2.61 -16.89
N THR A 280 -3.87 3.26 -16.32
CA THR A 280 -3.30 4.51 -16.83
C THR A 280 -1.93 4.23 -17.43
N CYS A 281 -1.53 5.03 -18.42
CA CYS A 281 -0.22 4.95 -19.04
C CYS A 281 0.22 6.33 -19.55
N ASP A 282 1.52 6.52 -19.75
CA ASP A 282 2.07 7.76 -20.32
C ASP A 282 1.73 7.90 -21.82
N SER A 283 1.62 6.77 -22.52
CA SER A 283 1.15 6.69 -23.90
C SER A 283 0.75 5.27 -24.29
N PHE A 284 -0.19 5.15 -25.24
CA PHE A 284 -0.48 3.87 -25.90
C PHE A 284 -0.56 3.97 -27.42
N SER A 285 -0.13 2.91 -28.11
CA SER A 285 -0.16 2.81 -29.57
C SER A 285 -0.66 1.43 -30.02
N TYR A 286 -1.39 1.37 -31.15
CA TYR A 286 -1.89 0.13 -31.73
C TYR A 286 -2.30 0.32 -33.21
N ILE A 287 -2.39 -0.76 -33.97
CA ILE A 287 -2.81 -0.74 -35.37
C ILE A 287 -4.33 -0.68 -35.47
N LYS A 288 -4.87 0.47 -35.87
CA LYS A 288 -6.32 0.67 -36.06
C LYS A 288 -6.89 -0.20 -37.19
N GLY A 289 -8.08 -0.74 -36.99
CA GLY A 289 -8.83 -1.53 -37.98
C GLY A 289 -8.37 -2.99 -38.10
N LYS A 290 -7.31 -3.37 -37.38
CA LYS A 290 -6.86 -4.77 -37.27
C LYS A 290 -7.78 -5.52 -36.30
N ARG A 291 -8.09 -6.78 -36.61
CA ARG A 291 -8.72 -7.70 -35.65
C ARG A 291 -7.68 -8.09 -34.61
N ALA A 292 -8.04 -8.05 -33.33
CA ALA A 292 -7.16 -8.37 -32.22
C ALA A 292 -5.83 -7.60 -32.30
N PRO A 293 -5.85 -6.25 -32.24
CA PRO A 293 -4.61 -5.48 -32.26
C PRO A 293 -3.82 -5.67 -30.96
N LEU A 294 -2.48 -5.68 -31.09
CA LEU A 294 -1.58 -5.59 -29.95
C LEU A 294 -1.42 -4.12 -29.57
N VAL A 295 -1.67 -3.79 -28.31
CA VAL A 295 -1.54 -2.43 -27.76
C VAL A 295 -0.23 -2.33 -27.02
N GLU A 296 0.62 -1.40 -27.45
CA GLU A 296 1.86 -1.07 -26.73
C GLU A 296 1.57 0.02 -25.70
N LEU A 297 2.01 -0.18 -24.47
CA LEU A 297 1.74 0.67 -23.32
C LEU A 297 3.07 1.12 -22.70
N LYS A 298 3.20 2.42 -22.47
CA LYS A 298 4.36 3.00 -21.78
C LYS A 298 4.00 3.41 -20.37
N ASN A 299 4.81 2.97 -19.41
CA ASN A 299 4.63 3.26 -17.99
C ASN A 299 3.19 2.95 -17.49
N ILE A 300 2.75 1.70 -17.63
CA ILE A 300 1.42 1.25 -17.22
C ILE A 300 1.29 1.21 -15.69
N GLN A 301 0.11 1.62 -15.20
CA GLN A 301 -0.32 1.50 -13.80
C GLN A 301 -1.77 1.02 -13.75
N ILE A 302 -2.07 0.00 -12.94
CA ILE A 302 -3.43 -0.48 -12.69
C ILE A 302 -4.03 0.34 -11.55
N VAL A 303 -4.85 1.34 -11.89
CA VAL A 303 -5.48 2.26 -10.93
C VAL A 303 -6.80 1.73 -10.36
N ASN A 304 -7.43 0.74 -11.02
CA ASN A 304 -8.62 0.05 -10.52
C ASN A 304 -8.64 -1.41 -10.98
N GLY A 305 -9.20 -2.30 -10.15
CA GLY A 305 -9.26 -3.73 -10.43
C GLY A 305 -8.20 -4.56 -9.69
N GLY A 306 -7.51 -4.01 -8.69
CA GLY A 306 -6.48 -4.72 -7.92
C GLY A 306 -6.94 -6.06 -7.35
N GLN A 307 -8.16 -6.13 -6.79
CA GLN A 307 -8.73 -7.40 -6.30
C GLN A 307 -8.96 -8.40 -7.44
N THR A 308 -9.54 -7.97 -8.56
CA THR A 308 -9.78 -8.81 -9.74
C THR A 308 -8.46 -9.36 -10.30
N SER A 309 -7.46 -8.49 -10.50
CA SER A 309 -6.14 -8.87 -11.02
C SER A 309 -5.44 -9.89 -10.10
N ASN A 310 -5.42 -9.65 -8.78
CA ASN A 310 -4.80 -10.58 -7.82
C ASN A 310 -5.57 -11.91 -7.71
N ALA A 311 -6.90 -11.88 -7.76
CA ALA A 311 -7.71 -13.10 -7.76
C ALA A 311 -7.45 -13.96 -9.00
N LEU A 312 -7.25 -13.34 -10.16
CA LEU A 312 -6.87 -14.05 -11.39
C LEU A 312 -5.45 -14.63 -11.30
N PHE A 313 -4.51 -13.92 -10.68
CA PHE A 313 -3.18 -14.45 -10.39
C PHE A 313 -3.24 -15.66 -9.44
N GLU A 314 -4.03 -15.59 -8.37
CA GLU A 314 -4.24 -16.73 -7.47
C GLU A 314 -4.90 -17.92 -8.20
N ALA A 315 -5.85 -17.64 -9.10
CA ALA A 315 -6.47 -18.66 -9.94
C ALA A 315 -5.45 -19.31 -10.90
N SER A 316 -4.52 -18.53 -11.48
CA SER A 316 -3.51 -19.05 -12.42
C SER A 316 -2.51 -20.00 -11.73
N LEU A 317 -2.13 -19.70 -10.48
CA LEU A 317 -1.28 -20.60 -9.68
C LEU A 317 -1.91 -21.98 -9.45
N ASN A 318 -3.24 -22.07 -9.52
CA ASN A 318 -3.98 -23.34 -9.40
C ASN A 318 -4.23 -24.00 -10.76
N SER A 319 -4.62 -23.24 -11.79
CA SER A 319 -4.98 -23.77 -13.11
C SER A 319 -4.91 -22.69 -14.20
N GLU A 320 -3.72 -22.49 -14.76
CA GLU A 320 -3.46 -21.49 -15.82
C GLU A 320 -4.34 -21.68 -17.06
N GLU A 321 -4.49 -22.92 -17.55
CA GLU A 321 -5.28 -23.26 -18.75
C GLU A 321 -6.75 -22.81 -18.67
N ARG A 322 -7.32 -22.69 -17.46
CA ARG A 322 -8.72 -22.26 -17.30
C ARG A 322 -8.94 -20.77 -17.51
N LEU A 323 -7.88 -19.98 -17.60
CA LEU A 323 -7.95 -18.54 -17.76
C LEU A 323 -7.89 -18.08 -19.22
N GLU A 324 -7.53 -18.97 -20.16
CA GLU A 324 -7.42 -18.64 -21.59
C GLU A 324 -8.76 -18.13 -22.17
N ASP A 325 -9.89 -18.71 -21.74
CA ASP A 325 -11.22 -18.32 -22.20
C ASP A 325 -11.92 -17.26 -21.32
N VAL A 326 -11.24 -16.75 -20.28
CA VAL A 326 -11.82 -15.75 -19.37
C VAL A 326 -11.61 -14.36 -19.95
N LEU A 327 -12.70 -13.69 -20.34
CA LEU A 327 -12.65 -12.34 -20.92
C LEU A 327 -12.86 -11.25 -19.87
N ILE A 328 -12.11 -10.15 -20.02
CA ILE A 328 -12.12 -9.02 -19.08
C ILE A 328 -12.28 -7.70 -19.83
N LEU A 329 -13.16 -6.84 -19.32
CA LEU A 329 -13.27 -5.45 -19.74
C LEU A 329 -12.09 -4.62 -19.20
N VAL A 330 -11.33 -4.01 -20.10
CA VAL A 330 -10.21 -3.13 -19.75
C VAL A 330 -10.46 -1.72 -20.28
N ARG A 331 -10.17 -0.72 -19.45
CA ARG A 331 -10.13 0.68 -19.81
C ARG A 331 -8.72 1.21 -19.67
N ILE A 332 -8.08 1.54 -20.78
CA ILE A 332 -6.76 2.15 -20.87
C ILE A 332 -6.92 3.66 -21.00
N ILE A 333 -6.21 4.44 -20.19
CA ILE A 333 -6.25 5.90 -20.23
C ILE A 333 -4.83 6.44 -20.37
N GLU A 334 -4.58 7.13 -21.48
CA GLU A 334 -3.36 7.89 -21.71
C GLU A 334 -3.47 9.26 -21.04
N THR A 335 -2.59 9.52 -20.07
CA THR A 335 -2.44 10.83 -19.45
C THR A 335 -1.01 11.04 -18.97
N LYS A 336 -0.43 12.18 -19.31
CA LYS A 336 0.84 12.66 -18.73
C LYS A 336 0.64 13.58 -17.53
N SER A 337 -0.61 13.86 -17.18
CA SER A 337 -1.00 14.73 -16.07
C SER A 337 -1.22 13.89 -14.81
N GLN A 338 -0.31 14.01 -13.85
CA GLN A 338 -0.40 13.33 -12.56
C GLN A 338 -1.69 13.67 -11.79
N PRO A 339 -2.17 14.94 -11.74
CA PRO A 339 -3.47 15.25 -11.12
C PRO A 339 -4.65 14.52 -11.77
N VAL A 340 -4.63 14.35 -13.09
CA VAL A 340 -5.68 13.62 -13.82
C VAL A 340 -5.62 12.12 -13.51
N SER A 341 -4.43 11.53 -13.51
CA SER A 341 -4.23 10.12 -13.15
C SER A 341 -4.76 9.83 -11.74
N LEU A 342 -4.43 10.71 -10.79
CA LEU A 342 -4.90 10.60 -9.41
C LEU A 342 -6.43 10.74 -9.30
N ALA A 343 -7.03 11.74 -9.96
CA ALA A 343 -8.48 11.91 -9.98
C ALA A 343 -9.22 10.71 -10.62
N ILE A 344 -8.62 10.07 -11.64
CA ILE A 344 -9.14 8.82 -12.22
C ILE A 344 -9.07 7.69 -11.18
N ALA A 345 -7.93 7.52 -10.50
CA ALA A 345 -7.78 6.52 -9.45
C ALA A 345 -8.82 6.74 -8.33
N GLU A 346 -8.99 7.96 -7.83
CA GLU A 346 -9.98 8.30 -6.80
C GLU A 346 -11.42 8.02 -7.25
N SER A 347 -11.80 8.50 -8.44
CA SER A 347 -13.17 8.36 -8.95
C SER A 347 -13.55 6.92 -9.26
N THR A 348 -12.61 6.11 -9.77
CA THR A 348 -12.84 4.69 -10.04
C THR A 348 -12.86 3.85 -8.77
N ASN A 349 -12.18 4.27 -7.70
CA ASN A 349 -12.16 3.56 -6.41
C ASN A 349 -13.23 4.00 -5.40
N SER A 350 -13.86 5.16 -5.59
CA SER A 350 -14.86 5.75 -4.67
C SER A 350 -16.29 5.18 -4.79
N GLN A 351 -16.50 4.10 -5.54
CA GLN A 351 -17.81 3.43 -5.56
C GLN A 351 -18.09 2.74 -4.21
N THR A 352 -19.08 3.28 -3.47
CA THR A 352 -19.53 2.73 -2.19
C THR A 352 -20.11 1.33 -2.38
N PRO A 353 -19.70 0.33 -1.58
CA PRO A 353 -20.32 -0.99 -1.60
C PRO A 353 -21.80 -0.90 -1.21
N ILE A 354 -22.70 -1.40 -2.05
CA ILE A 354 -24.12 -1.57 -1.69
C ILE A 354 -24.22 -2.75 -0.72
N LYS A 355 -24.80 -2.55 0.47
CA LYS A 355 -24.93 -3.63 1.47
C LYS A 355 -25.93 -4.67 0.95
N SER A 356 -25.71 -5.94 1.23
CA SER A 356 -26.61 -7.03 0.78
C SER A 356 -28.05 -6.88 1.29
N ARG A 357 -28.25 -6.15 2.39
CA ARG A 357 -29.57 -5.77 2.91
C ARG A 357 -30.31 -4.83 1.95
N ASP A 358 -29.59 -3.90 1.32
CA ASP A 358 -30.16 -2.90 0.41
C ASP A 358 -30.52 -3.53 -0.94
N LEU A 359 -29.81 -4.60 -1.34
CA LEU A 359 -30.16 -5.43 -2.50
C LEU A 359 -31.42 -6.28 -2.24
N ARG A 360 -31.60 -6.81 -1.02
CA ARG A 360 -32.75 -7.63 -0.64
C ARG A 360 -34.06 -6.84 -0.48
N SER A 361 -34.00 -5.53 -0.27
CA SER A 361 -35.19 -4.65 -0.24
C SER A 361 -35.87 -4.48 -1.61
N ASN A 362 -35.25 -4.96 -2.70
CA ASN A 362 -35.86 -5.03 -4.03
C ASN A 362 -36.31 -6.46 -4.42
N ASP A 363 -36.29 -7.42 -3.49
CA ASP A 363 -36.76 -8.78 -3.73
C ASP A 363 -38.30 -8.79 -3.84
N ASP A 364 -38.82 -9.34 -4.94
CA ASP A 364 -40.25 -9.34 -5.29
C ASP A 364 -41.14 -10.03 -4.23
N ILE A 365 -40.54 -10.76 -3.28
CA ILE A 365 -41.22 -11.46 -2.19
C ILE A 365 -41.60 -10.53 -1.02
N GLN A 366 -41.14 -9.27 -1.01
CA GLN A 366 -41.46 -8.28 0.05
C GLN A 366 -42.31 -7.08 -0.42
N LYS A 367 -43.06 -7.20 -1.53
CA LYS A 367 -44.10 -6.22 -1.90
C LYS A 367 -45.50 -6.65 -1.49
#